data_AF-F5J1M9-F1
#
_entry.id   AF-F5J1M9-F1
#
_cell.length_a   1.000
_cell.length_b   1.000
_cell.length_c   1.000
_cell.angle_alpha   90.00
_cell.angle_beta   90.00
_cell.angle_gamma   90.00
#
_symmetry.space_group_name_H-M   'P 1'
#
loop_
_entity.id
_entity.type
_entity.pdbx_description
1 polymer ?
#
loop_
_entity_poly.entity_id
_entity_poly.type
_entity_poly.pdbx_seq_one_letter_code
_entity_poly.pdbx_strand_id
1 'polypeptide(L)'
;MKEYKILFVCLGNICRSPAAEGILKRMVREQGLDDKISVDSAGTSGYHDGDLPDHRMRQHGARRGYKFDSLSRRFTSLDFDRFDIILAMDDSNYHNIMRLAPDLESEKKVYRMVDFSKRFGHDHIPDPYYSGADGFELVLDLLEDACEGLLDKLKKNEL
;
A
#
# COMPACT_ATOMS: atom_id res chain seq x y z
N MET A 1 -19.26 8.12 -6.77
CA MET A 1 -18.34 7.39 -5.88
C MET A 1 -18.08 8.25 -4.66
N LYS A 2 -18.00 7.65 -3.47
CA LYS A 2 -17.55 8.33 -2.25
C LYS A 2 -16.07 8.74 -2.38
N GLU A 3 -15.65 9.75 -1.62
CA GLU A 3 -14.22 10.08 -1.49
C GLU A 3 -13.52 9.11 -0.53
N TYR A 4 -12.32 8.68 -0.88
CA TYR A 4 -11.52 7.73 -0.11
C TYR A 4 -10.08 8.21 0.04
N LYS A 5 -9.60 8.21 1.29
CA LYS A 5 -8.19 8.41 1.63
C LYS A 5 -7.59 7.09 2.04
N ILE A 6 -6.60 6.62 1.28
CA ILE A 6 -6.03 5.28 1.42
C ILE A 6 -4.57 5.37 1.82
N LEU A 7 -4.16 4.59 2.81
CA LEU A 7 -2.78 4.50 3.28
C LEU A 7 -2.24 3.09 3.14
N PHE A 8 -1.14 2.93 2.42
CA PHE A 8 -0.43 1.65 2.33
C PHE A 8 0.66 1.58 3.39
N VAL A 9 0.75 0.47 4.14
CA VAL A 9 1.68 0.36 5.27
C VAL A 9 2.49 -0.93 5.18
N CYS A 10 3.82 -0.78 5.14
CA CYS A 10 4.74 -1.89 5.28
C CYS A 10 5.68 -1.68 6.48
N LEU A 11 6.75 -2.48 6.61
CA LEU A 11 7.70 -2.30 7.71
C LEU A 11 8.49 -0.98 7.59
N GLY A 12 9.21 -0.81 6.49
CA GLY A 12 10.21 0.26 6.32
C GLY A 12 9.84 1.38 5.36
N ASN A 13 8.67 1.32 4.71
CA ASN A 13 8.20 2.30 3.71
C ASN A 13 9.18 2.60 2.56
N ILE A 14 10.01 1.63 2.17
CA ILE A 14 10.96 1.78 1.06
C ILE A 14 10.73 0.80 -0.10
N CYS A 15 10.02 -0.32 0.10
CA CYS A 15 9.77 -1.30 -0.97
C CYS A 15 8.27 -1.40 -1.29
N ARG A 16 7.54 -2.14 -0.46
CA ARG A 16 6.17 -2.59 -0.75
C ARG A 16 5.13 -1.46 -0.74
N SER A 17 5.07 -0.67 0.34
CA SER A 17 4.04 0.38 0.44
C SER A 17 4.21 1.55 -0.53
N PRO A 18 5.41 2.07 -0.85
CA PRO A 18 5.56 3.08 -1.90
C PRO A 18 5.22 2.54 -3.29
N ALA A 19 5.49 1.25 -3.55
CA ALA A 19 5.10 0.62 -4.80
C ALA A 19 3.56 0.55 -4.93
N ALA A 20 2.88 0.09 -3.88
CA ALA A 20 1.42 0.03 -3.84
C ALA A 20 0.78 1.41 -4.04
N GLU A 21 1.31 2.44 -3.37
CA GLU A 21 0.89 3.83 -3.55
C GLU A 21 1.04 4.27 -5.01
N GLY A 22 2.21 4.09 -5.61
CA GLY A 22 2.47 4.50 -6.99
C GLY A 22 1.63 3.76 -8.02
N ILE A 23 1.37 2.46 -7.79
CA ILE A 23 0.51 1.63 -8.64
C ILE A 23 -0.93 2.14 -8.58
N LEU A 24 -1.52 2.26 -7.38
CA LEU A 24 -2.91 2.70 -7.26
C LEU A 24 -3.08 4.15 -7.74
N LYS A 25 -2.12 5.04 -7.45
CA LYS A 25 -2.12 6.42 -7.93
C LYS A 25 -2.19 6.50 -9.46
N ARG A 26 -1.43 5.64 -10.15
CA ARG A 26 -1.48 5.56 -11.61
C ARG A 26 -2.85 5.07 -12.10
N MET A 27 -3.39 4.00 -11.51
CA MET A 27 -4.70 3.46 -11.89
C MET A 27 -5.84 4.48 -11.66
N VAL A 28 -5.81 5.21 -10.55
CA VAL A 28 -6.76 6.29 -10.23
C VAL A 28 -6.71 7.38 -11.31
N ARG A 29 -5.50 7.81 -11.68
CA ARG A 29 -5.30 8.85 -12.70
C ARG A 29 -5.75 8.41 -14.09
N GLU A 30 -5.41 7.18 -14.49
CA GLU A 30 -5.81 6.63 -15.79
C GLU A 30 -7.34 6.52 -15.94
N GLN A 31 -8.07 6.51 -14.83
CA GLN A 31 -9.52 6.45 -14.80
C GLN A 31 -10.19 7.79 -14.45
N GLY A 32 -9.41 8.86 -14.28
CA GLY A 32 -9.90 10.19 -13.94
C GLY A 32 -10.59 10.28 -12.57
N LEU A 33 -10.07 9.54 -11.58
CA LEU A 33 -10.62 9.47 -10.22
C LEU A 33 -9.79 10.26 -9.18
N ASP A 34 -8.87 11.13 -9.63
CA ASP A 34 -7.97 11.89 -8.76
C ASP A 34 -8.68 12.81 -7.76
N ASP A 35 -9.91 13.23 -8.06
CA ASP A 35 -10.77 14.03 -7.17
C ASP A 35 -11.52 13.19 -6.13
N LYS A 36 -11.48 11.85 -6.26
CA LYS A 36 -12.19 10.91 -5.38
C LYS A 36 -11.29 10.03 -4.55
N ILE A 37 -10.08 9.72 -5.02
CA ILE A 37 -9.19 8.80 -4.34
C ILE A 37 -7.83 9.48 -4.15
N SER A 38 -7.46 9.68 -2.89
CA SER A 38 -6.10 10.12 -2.53
C SER A 38 -5.36 8.99 -1.85
N VAL A 39 -4.09 8.80 -2.20
CA VAL A 39 -3.26 7.72 -1.66
C VAL A 39 -2.00 8.27 -1.03
N ASP A 40 -1.48 7.56 -0.04
CA ASP A 40 -0.21 7.81 0.64
C ASP A 40 0.40 6.47 1.08
N SER A 41 1.65 6.48 1.53
CA SER A 41 2.29 5.32 2.14
C SER A 41 3.06 5.66 3.42
N ALA A 42 3.21 4.66 4.28
CA ALA A 42 3.96 4.76 5.54
C ALA A 42 4.62 3.42 5.94
N GLY A 43 5.42 3.49 7.00
CA GLY A 43 6.18 2.37 7.55
C GLY A 43 5.98 2.22 9.05
N THR A 44 5.88 0.99 9.57
CA THR A 44 5.69 0.79 11.01
C THR A 44 6.95 1.04 11.85
N SER A 45 8.16 0.95 11.27
CA SER A 45 9.41 1.08 12.03
C SER A 45 9.93 2.52 12.17
N GLY A 46 9.82 3.31 11.10
CA GLY A 46 10.47 4.63 11.00
C GLY A 46 11.98 4.59 10.79
N TYR A 47 12.58 3.43 10.48
CA TYR A 47 14.03 3.31 10.30
C TYR A 47 14.58 4.05 9.07
N HIS A 48 13.72 4.31 8.09
CA HIS A 48 14.09 4.90 6.81
C HIS A 48 13.42 6.26 6.61
N ASP A 49 13.00 6.95 7.67
CA ASP A 49 12.28 8.22 7.53
C ASP A 49 13.11 9.24 6.72
N GLY A 50 12.52 9.76 5.64
CA GLY A 50 13.15 10.67 4.68
C GLY A 50 13.87 9.99 3.51
N ASP A 51 14.07 8.67 3.54
CA ASP A 51 14.70 7.95 2.43
C ASP A 51 13.78 7.85 1.22
N LEU A 52 14.38 7.80 0.02
CA LEU A 52 13.66 7.39 -1.18
C LEU A 52 13.33 5.89 -1.15
N PRO A 53 12.34 5.43 -1.92
CA PRO A 53 12.10 4.02 -2.11
C PRO A 53 13.36 3.29 -2.62
N ASP A 54 13.50 2.01 -2.25
CA ASP A 54 14.62 1.16 -2.63
C ASP A 54 14.85 1.23 -4.13
N HIS A 55 16.10 1.48 -4.51
CA HIS A 55 16.50 1.67 -5.90
C HIS A 55 16.09 0.49 -6.81
N ARG A 56 16.08 -0.74 -6.29
CA ARG A 56 15.66 -1.95 -7.02
C ARG A 56 14.17 -1.90 -7.31
N MET A 57 13.35 -1.61 -6.29
CA MET A 57 11.90 -1.47 -6.47
C MET A 57 11.58 -0.35 -7.48
N ARG A 58 12.29 0.77 -7.41
CA ARG A 58 12.17 1.86 -8.39
C ARG A 58 12.56 1.43 -9.80
N GLN A 59 13.63 0.65 -9.95
CA GLN A 59 14.08 0.14 -11.24
C GLN A 59 13.06 -0.81 -11.87
N HIS A 60 12.56 -1.77 -11.09
CA HIS A 60 11.55 -2.72 -11.55
C HIS A 60 10.22 -2.02 -11.87
N GLY A 61 9.77 -1.10 -11.00
CA GLY A 61 8.59 -0.26 -11.25
C GLY A 61 8.71 0.58 -12.53
N ALA A 62 9.88 1.18 -12.77
CA ALA A 62 10.12 1.99 -13.97
C ALA A 62 10.02 1.18 -15.27
N ARG A 63 10.42 -0.10 -15.26
CA ARG A 63 10.23 -1.01 -16.43
C ARG A 63 8.76 -1.23 -16.77
N ARG A 64 7.87 -1.14 -15.77
CA ARG A 64 6.42 -1.22 -15.92
C ARG A 64 5.76 0.16 -16.10
N GLY A 65 6.55 1.23 -16.17
CA GLY A 65 6.08 2.61 -16.34
C GLY A 65 5.61 3.29 -15.04
N TYR A 66 5.93 2.74 -13.88
CA TYR A 66 5.67 3.39 -12.60
C TYR A 66 6.84 4.27 -12.16
N LYS A 67 6.52 5.32 -11.40
CA LYS A 67 7.49 6.16 -10.70
C LYS A 67 7.19 6.09 -9.21
N PHE A 68 8.14 5.57 -8.43
CA PHE A 68 8.05 5.53 -6.97
C PHE A 68 9.05 6.53 -6.40
N ASP A 69 8.55 7.65 -5.89
CA ASP A 69 9.32 8.78 -5.37
C ASP A 69 8.83 9.31 -4.02
N SER A 70 7.85 8.65 -3.40
CA SER A 70 7.35 8.99 -2.06
C SER A 70 8.44 8.76 -1.02
N LEU A 71 8.72 9.79 -0.23
CA LEU A 71 9.70 9.71 0.84
C LEU A 71 9.13 8.87 1.98
N SER A 72 9.96 7.98 2.48
CA SER A 72 9.59 7.11 3.59
C SER A 72 9.22 7.94 4.82
N ARG A 73 8.14 7.55 5.50
CA ARG A 73 7.69 8.13 6.76
C ARG A 73 7.13 7.07 7.69
N ARG A 74 7.20 7.34 8.99
CA ARG A 74 6.59 6.49 10.00
C ARG A 74 5.07 6.60 10.02
N PHE A 75 4.41 5.46 10.19
CA PHE A 75 2.99 5.36 10.54
C PHE A 75 2.78 5.83 11.98
N THR A 76 1.73 6.61 12.22
CA THR A 76 1.40 7.13 13.56
C THR A 76 -0.10 6.98 13.84
N SER A 77 -0.50 7.07 15.11
CA SER A 77 -1.93 7.03 15.47
C SER A 77 -2.76 8.12 14.79
N LEU A 78 -2.15 9.27 14.47
CA LEU A 78 -2.79 10.36 13.73
C LEU A 78 -3.20 9.96 12.30
N ASP A 79 -2.60 8.90 11.75
CA ASP A 79 -3.01 8.40 10.43
C ASP A 79 -4.42 7.78 10.47
N PHE A 80 -4.89 7.27 11.62
CA PHE A 80 -6.28 6.80 11.76
C PHE A 80 -7.30 7.93 11.59
N ASP A 81 -6.95 9.16 11.94
CA ASP A 81 -7.83 10.32 11.76
C ASP A 81 -7.85 10.80 10.30
N ARG A 82 -6.74 10.57 9.58
CA ARG A 82 -6.51 11.11 8.23
C ARG A 82 -6.99 10.20 7.11
N PHE A 83 -7.00 8.90 7.34
CA PHE A 83 -7.28 7.89 6.31
C PHE A 83 -8.55 7.10 6.63
N ASP A 84 -9.26 6.73 5.57
CA ASP A 84 -10.48 5.92 5.64
C ASP A 84 -10.15 4.43 5.58
N ILE A 85 -9.08 4.07 4.87
CA ILE A 85 -8.63 2.70 4.62
C ILE A 85 -7.12 2.62 4.81
N ILE A 86 -6.67 1.67 5.63
CA ILE A 86 -5.26 1.43 5.93
C ILE A 86 -4.94 -0.02 5.54
N LEU A 87 -3.98 -0.22 4.64
CA LEU A 87 -3.67 -1.49 4.00
C LEU A 87 -2.31 -2.03 4.45
N ALA A 88 -2.34 -3.10 5.24
CA ALA A 88 -1.15 -3.80 5.70
C ALA A 88 -0.62 -4.77 4.64
N MET A 89 0.69 -4.75 4.40
CA MET A 89 1.33 -5.65 3.41
C MET A 89 1.47 -7.09 3.90
N ASP A 90 1.68 -7.29 5.19
CA ASP A 90 1.78 -8.61 5.84
C ASP A 90 1.15 -8.59 7.24
N ASP A 91 1.03 -9.76 7.86
CA ASP A 91 0.44 -9.90 9.21
C ASP A 91 1.22 -9.17 10.30
N SER A 92 2.55 -9.05 10.17
CA SER A 92 3.34 -8.28 11.13
C SER A 92 2.98 -6.80 11.07
N ASN A 93 2.84 -6.26 9.87
CA ASN A 93 2.38 -4.88 9.65
C ASN A 93 0.96 -4.70 10.17
N TYR A 94 0.05 -5.64 9.87
CA TYR A 94 -1.33 -5.61 10.37
C TYR A 94 -1.35 -5.55 11.90
N HIS A 95 -0.66 -6.45 12.59
CA HIS A 95 -0.63 -6.45 14.05
C HIS A 95 0.03 -5.20 14.65
N ASN A 96 1.09 -4.66 14.02
CA ASN A 96 1.71 -3.43 14.48
C ASN A 96 0.80 -2.21 14.34
N ILE A 97 0.04 -2.12 13.26
CA ILE A 97 -0.97 -1.07 13.04
C ILE A 97 -2.08 -1.20 14.07
N MET A 98 -2.63 -2.41 14.24
CA MET A 98 -3.72 -2.68 15.19
C MET A 98 -3.35 -2.31 16.63
N ARG A 99 -2.09 -2.52 17.05
CA ARG A 99 -1.60 -2.11 18.37
C ARG A 99 -1.60 -0.60 18.61
N LEU A 100 -1.62 0.21 17.54
CA LEU A 100 -1.64 1.67 17.60
C LEU A 100 -3.05 2.24 17.43
N ALA A 101 -4.05 1.42 17.12
CA ALA A 101 -5.43 1.86 16.96
C ALA A 101 -5.97 2.34 18.32
N PRO A 102 -6.50 3.58 18.42
CA PRO A 102 -7.01 4.12 19.68
C PRO A 102 -8.39 3.55 20.06
N ASP A 103 -9.14 3.03 19.09
CA ASP A 103 -10.51 2.54 19.27
C ASP A 103 -10.91 1.52 18.19
N LEU A 104 -12.06 0.87 18.41
CA LEU A 104 -12.63 -0.12 17.50
C LEU A 104 -13.01 0.47 16.12
N GLU A 105 -13.31 1.76 16.03
CA GLU A 105 -13.61 2.39 14.73
C GLU A 105 -12.35 2.53 13.88
N SER A 106 -11.21 2.82 14.51
CA SER A 106 -9.90 2.85 13.88
C SER A 106 -9.45 1.47 13.42
N GLU A 107 -9.70 0.43 14.23
CA GLU A 107 -9.44 -0.96 13.85
C GLU A 107 -10.21 -1.39 12.59
N LYS A 108 -11.48 -0.97 12.44
CA LYS A 108 -12.31 -1.27 11.25
C LYS A 108 -11.78 -0.68 9.96
N LYS A 109 -10.86 0.28 10.02
CA LYS A 109 -10.21 0.87 8.83
C LYS A 109 -9.04 0.04 8.32
N VAL A 110 -8.60 -0.97 9.07
CA VAL A 110 -7.39 -1.74 8.77
C VAL A 110 -7.74 -3.02 8.03
N TYR A 111 -7.14 -3.20 6.86
CA TYR A 111 -7.32 -4.36 5.98
C TYR A 111 -5.96 -4.94 5.58
N ARG A 112 -5.93 -6.19 5.13
CA ARG A 112 -4.74 -6.75 4.49
C ARG A 112 -4.78 -6.45 3.00
N MET A 113 -3.64 -6.12 2.41
CA MET A 113 -3.56 -5.86 0.98
C MET A 113 -3.98 -7.07 0.15
N VAL A 114 -3.60 -8.27 0.58
CA VAL A 114 -3.93 -9.53 -0.11
C VAL A 114 -5.42 -9.87 -0.15
N ASP A 115 -6.22 -9.33 0.77
CA ASP A 115 -7.68 -9.56 0.78
C ASP A 115 -8.36 -8.99 -0.49
N PHE A 116 -7.65 -8.11 -1.21
CA PHE A 116 -8.10 -7.52 -2.47
C PHE A 116 -7.52 -8.22 -3.70
N SER A 117 -6.66 -9.23 -3.55
CA SER A 117 -6.15 -10.00 -4.69
C SER A 117 -7.28 -10.81 -5.33
N LYS A 118 -7.32 -10.80 -6.66
CA LYS A 118 -8.34 -11.51 -7.46
C LYS A 118 -7.78 -12.79 -8.10
N ARG A 119 -6.50 -12.77 -8.44
CA ARG A 119 -5.87 -13.81 -9.28
C ARG A 119 -4.90 -14.68 -8.51
N PHE A 120 -4.24 -14.13 -7.50
CA PHE A 120 -3.18 -14.82 -6.76
C PHE A 120 -3.67 -15.30 -5.39
N GLY A 121 -3.34 -16.54 -5.03
CA GLY A 121 -3.68 -17.13 -3.73
C GLY A 121 -2.61 -16.93 -2.65
N HIS A 122 -1.95 -15.77 -2.61
CA HIS A 122 -0.95 -15.46 -1.58
C HIS A 122 -1.62 -15.03 -0.28
N ASP A 123 -1.01 -15.37 0.85
CA ASP A 123 -1.45 -15.02 2.20
C ASP A 123 -0.93 -13.65 2.67
N HIS A 124 0.09 -13.09 2.02
CA HIS A 124 0.60 -11.74 2.24
C HIS A 124 1.41 -11.24 1.03
N ILE A 125 1.77 -9.94 1.03
CA ILE A 125 2.73 -9.37 0.08
C ILE A 125 4.15 -9.59 0.63
N PRO A 126 4.95 -10.50 0.03
CA PRO A 126 6.23 -10.93 0.58
C PRO A 126 7.25 -9.80 0.57
N ASP A 127 8.18 -9.81 1.52
CA ASP A 127 9.26 -8.83 1.52
C ASP A 127 10.32 -9.18 0.44
N PRO A 128 10.55 -8.31 -0.57
CA PRO A 128 11.47 -8.62 -1.66
C PRO A 128 12.93 -8.35 -1.30
N TYR A 129 13.22 -7.75 -0.14
CA TYR A 129 14.52 -7.14 0.14
C TYR A 129 15.72 -8.09 0.02
N TYR A 130 15.51 -9.38 0.30
CA TYR A 130 16.53 -10.43 0.22
C TYR A 130 16.29 -11.45 -0.91
N SER A 131 15.32 -11.21 -1.79
CA SER A 131 14.76 -12.20 -2.72
C SER A 131 15.26 -12.08 -4.16
N GLY A 132 16.22 -11.18 -4.43
CA GLY A 132 16.71 -10.92 -5.79
C GLY A 132 15.64 -10.32 -6.72
N ALA A 133 15.93 -10.27 -8.02
CA ALA A 133 15.09 -9.62 -9.03
C ALA A 133 13.66 -10.20 -9.11
N ASP A 134 13.54 -11.53 -9.07
CA ASP A 134 12.24 -12.22 -9.17
C ASP A 134 11.31 -11.87 -8.00
N GLY A 135 11.87 -11.62 -6.81
CA GLY A 135 11.09 -11.17 -5.67
C GLY A 135 10.45 -9.80 -5.87
N PHE A 136 11.16 -8.86 -6.52
CA PHE A 136 10.59 -7.54 -6.84
C PHE A 136 9.49 -7.63 -7.88
N GLU A 137 9.67 -8.46 -8.93
CA GLU A 137 8.64 -8.67 -9.96
C GLU A 137 7.39 -9.32 -9.36
N LEU A 138 7.55 -10.35 -8.52
CA LEU A 138 6.42 -10.99 -7.83
C LEU A 138 5.64 -9.98 -6.97
N VAL A 139 6.33 -9.13 -6.20
CA VAL A 139 5.66 -8.11 -5.39
C VAL A 139 4.86 -7.14 -6.27
N LEU A 140 5.40 -6.72 -7.42
CA LEU A 140 4.68 -5.84 -8.34
C LEU A 140 3.45 -6.55 -8.93
N ASP A 141 3.54 -7.83 -9.31
CA ASP A 141 2.40 -8.61 -9.81
C ASP A 141 1.26 -8.69 -8.78
N LEU A 142 1.61 -8.99 -7.53
CA LEU A 142 0.63 -9.10 -6.44
C LEU A 142 0.00 -7.74 -6.12
N LEU A 143 0.78 -6.67 -6.13
CA LEU A 143 0.28 -5.31 -5.86
C LEU A 143 -0.61 -4.79 -6.99
N GLU A 144 -0.28 -5.07 -8.25
CA GLU A 144 -1.11 -4.71 -9.40
C GLU A 144 -2.48 -5.40 -9.33
N ASP A 145 -2.51 -6.71 -9.08
CA ASP A 145 -3.74 -7.48 -8.95
C ASP A 145 -4.60 -7.01 -7.76
N ALA A 146 -3.97 -6.82 -6.61
CA ALA A 146 -4.68 -6.36 -5.41
C ALA A 146 -5.15 -4.91 -5.52
N CYS A 147 -4.41 -4.01 -6.18
CA CYS A 147 -4.87 -2.64 -6.45
C CYS A 147 -6.06 -2.63 -7.43
N GLU A 148 -6.06 -3.50 -8.44
CA GLU A 148 -7.20 -3.66 -9.34
C GLU A 148 -8.44 -4.17 -8.59
N GLY A 149 -8.26 -5.10 -7.65
CA GLY A 149 -9.35 -5.56 -6.78
C GLY A 149 -9.89 -4.49 -5.85
N LEU A 150 -8.99 -3.76 -5.19
CA LEU A 150 -9.35 -2.64 -4.32
C LEU A 150 -10.13 -1.56 -5.08
N LEU A 151 -9.64 -1.14 -6.25
CA LEU A 151 -10.27 -0.08 -7.03
C LEU A 151 -11.70 -0.45 -7.47
N ASP A 152 -11.93 -1.72 -7.81
CA ASP A 152 -13.27 -2.21 -8.13
C ASP A 152 -14.23 -2.19 -6.94
N LYS A 153 -13.73 -2.53 -5.74
CA LYS A 153 -14.52 -2.45 -4.50
C LYS A 153 -14.90 -1.01 -4.18
N LEU A 154 -13.96 -0.07 -4.31
CA LEU A 154 -14.18 1.36 -4.09
C LEU A 154 -15.23 1.94 -5.05
N LYS A 155 -15.19 1.55 -6.34
CA LYS A 155 -16.20 1.96 -7.34
C LYS A 155 -17.61 1.52 -6.98
N LYS A 156 -17.75 0.36 -6.36
CA LYS A 156 -19.04 -0.20 -5.92
C LYS A 156 -19.47 0.29 -4.53
N ASN A 157 -18.62 1.05 -3.84
CA ASN A 157 -18.78 1.47 -2.45
C ASN A 157 -19.03 0.27 -1.51
N GLU A 158 -18.25 -0.81 -1.70
CA GLU A 158 -18.32 -2.04 -0.88
C GLU A 158 -17.37 -2.01 0.34
N LEU A 159 -16.86 -0.83 0.70
CA LEU A 159 -15.92 -0.56 1.79
C LEU A 159 -16.35 0.68 2.60
#